data_AF-A0A6H2D0I4-F1
#
_entry.id   AF-A0A6H2D0I4-F1
#
_cell.length_a   1.000
_cell.length_b   1.000
_cell.length_c   1.000
_cell.angle_alpha   90.00
_cell.angle_beta   90.00
_cell.angle_gamma   90.00
#
_symmetry.space_group_name_H-M   'P 1'
#
loop_
_entity.id
_entity.type
_entity.pdbx_description
1 polymer ?
#
loop_
_entity_poly.entity_id
_entity_poly.type
_entity_poly.pdbx_seq_one_letter_code
_entity_poly.pdbx_strand_id
1 'polypeptide(L)'
;MKKMFDALRGVFIFLFVLVVCLEIGSCSYIRFVNNNIPLPTYSMVNAESSFWVDNNPYFGVWHDPNSSYMHNKQCATVYYKANSHGMRDPERSLKSAKPRVAVLGDSFIEGYIVEDGKRLTDLAEKHYGLEFLNFGTSGGHGPLNEWLQYKHMVKYFDHDAIVIGILPSNDFTDSMKKKVYMESDRYRRPYLEGTYPNYKVLYSQEEMPIRNRSDLLKSFDHTLREWSYTYRILRYLDSFDLKNMDFRARWQSKADNKEKVCSMYYDFTPEMWDMMRYCLEQIVKEADGKPILLFVIPRYTDFLRYDGKEAPAAKLLREFCSDNNIDFVDLMDPMYKYTKTQEDYYLLCDPHWNAYGNEVAFELLQPSIEKLVEKINK
;
A
#
# COMPACT_ATOMS: atom_id res chain seq x y z
N MET A 1 39.05 32.52 -31.06
CA MET A 1 37.78 32.72 -30.30
C MET A 1 36.53 32.55 -31.15
N LYS A 2 36.33 33.30 -32.26
CA LYS A 2 35.12 33.20 -33.11
C LYS A 2 34.79 31.79 -33.64
N LYS A 3 35.76 31.11 -34.27
CA LYS A 3 35.59 29.71 -34.77
C LYS A 3 35.20 28.70 -33.67
N MET A 4 35.73 28.87 -32.46
CA MET A 4 35.39 28.02 -31.32
C MET A 4 33.97 28.28 -30.83
N PHE A 5 33.56 29.55 -30.81
CA PHE A 5 32.19 29.95 -30.47
C PHE A 5 31.16 29.43 -31.51
N ASP A 6 31.50 29.50 -32.79
CA ASP A 6 30.65 28.97 -33.87
C ASP A 6 30.52 27.43 -33.80
N ALA A 7 31.60 26.72 -33.48
CA ALA A 7 31.56 25.27 -33.27
C ALA A 7 30.72 24.88 -32.05
N LEU A 8 30.89 25.57 -30.92
CA LEU A 8 30.08 25.36 -29.72
C LEU A 8 28.58 25.64 -29.99
N ARG A 9 28.28 26.68 -30.76
CA ARG A 9 26.91 26.98 -31.21
C ARG A 9 26.33 25.85 -32.06
N GLY A 10 27.11 25.31 -32.99
CA GLY A 10 26.69 24.17 -33.83
C GLY A 10 26.37 22.93 -33.00
N VAL A 11 27.23 22.58 -32.04
CA VAL A 11 27.00 21.46 -31.11
C VAL A 11 25.75 21.69 -30.26
N PHE A 12 25.56 22.90 -29.72
CA PHE A 12 24.37 23.23 -28.93
C PHE A 12 23.07 23.09 -29.74
N ILE A 13 23.03 23.62 -30.97
CA ILE A 13 21.86 23.49 -31.85
C ILE A 13 21.58 22.02 -32.15
N PHE A 14 22.62 21.24 -32.46
CA PHE A 14 22.46 19.81 -32.72
C PHE A 14 21.87 19.07 -31.52
N LEU A 15 22.41 19.29 -30.31
CA LEU A 15 21.90 18.67 -29.09
C LEU A 15 20.46 19.09 -28.78
N PHE A 16 20.13 20.37 -28.99
CA PHE A 16 18.76 20.87 -28.82
C PHE A 16 17.78 20.17 -29.78
N VAL A 17 18.12 20.10 -31.07
CA VAL A 17 17.30 19.41 -32.08
C VAL A 17 17.15 17.93 -31.74
N LEU A 18 18.23 17.27 -31.30
CA LEU A 18 18.18 15.87 -30.88
C LEU A 18 17.20 15.65 -29.72
N VAL A 19 17.25 16.50 -28.68
CA VAL A 19 16.33 16.42 -27.54
C VAL A 19 14.89 16.62 -27.99
N VAL A 20 14.61 17.61 -28.85
CA VAL A 20 13.26 17.85 -29.38
C VAL A 20 12.76 16.63 -30.17
N CYS A 21 13.60 16.07 -31.05
CA CYS A 21 13.24 14.87 -31.80
C CYS A 21 12.98 13.66 -30.88
N LEU A 22 13.80 13.48 -29.84
CA LEU A 22 13.60 12.42 -28.84
C LEU A 22 12.28 12.59 -28.09
N GLU A 23 11.94 13.81 -27.66
CA GLU A 23 10.68 14.10 -26.96
C GLU A 23 9.46 13.84 -27.85
N ILE A 24 9.49 14.28 -29.12
CA ILE A 24 8.41 14.03 -30.09
C ILE A 24 8.25 12.52 -30.36
N GLY A 25 9.38 11.82 -30.58
CA GLY A 25 9.39 10.38 -30.79
C GLY A 25 8.87 9.61 -29.57
N SER A 26 9.29 10.03 -28.37
CA SER A 26 8.88 9.42 -27.10
C SER A 26 7.39 9.66 -26.82
N CYS A 27 6.89 10.87 -27.09
CA CYS A 27 5.46 11.18 -26.98
C CYS A 27 4.64 10.28 -27.91
N SER A 28 5.07 10.12 -29.16
CA SER A 28 4.43 9.22 -30.13
C SER A 28 4.44 7.78 -29.66
N TYR A 29 5.59 7.29 -29.16
CA TYR A 29 5.70 5.93 -28.62
C TYR A 29 4.73 5.68 -27.46
N ILE A 30 4.67 6.58 -26.48
CA ILE A 30 3.78 6.41 -25.32
C ILE A 30 2.31 6.42 -25.75
N ARG A 31 1.92 7.33 -26.65
CA ARG A 31 0.52 7.48 -27.06
C ARG A 31 0.02 6.35 -27.96
N PHE A 32 0.88 5.78 -28.79
CA PHE A 32 0.46 4.87 -29.86
C PHE A 32 1.02 3.46 -29.75
N VAL A 33 2.05 3.22 -28.92
CA VAL A 33 2.71 1.91 -28.82
C VAL A 33 2.62 1.35 -27.40
N ASN A 34 2.90 2.15 -26.36
CA ASN A 34 2.89 1.69 -24.98
C ASN A 34 2.19 2.68 -24.04
N ASN A 35 0.88 2.49 -23.89
CA ASN A 35 0.02 3.30 -23.05
C ASN A 35 0.11 2.97 -21.54
N ASN A 36 0.92 1.98 -21.14
CA ASN A 36 1.22 1.71 -19.72
C ASN A 36 2.18 2.74 -19.13
N ILE A 37 2.83 3.56 -19.97
CA ILE A 37 3.69 4.65 -19.53
C ILE A 37 2.83 5.89 -19.31
N PRO A 38 2.75 6.44 -18.07
CA PRO A 38 2.00 7.66 -17.84
C PRO A 38 2.66 8.85 -18.54
N LEU A 39 1.82 9.74 -19.06
CA LEU A 39 2.27 10.99 -19.66
C LEU A 39 2.87 11.91 -18.56
N PRO A 40 3.84 12.77 -18.90
CA PRO A 40 4.24 13.88 -18.03
C PRO A 40 3.01 14.73 -17.69
N THR A 41 2.84 15.13 -16.42
CA THR A 41 1.67 15.91 -16.01
C THR A 41 1.89 17.41 -16.19
N TYR A 42 3.14 17.83 -16.45
CA TYR A 42 3.55 19.24 -16.50
C TYR A 42 3.18 20.01 -15.24
N SER A 43 3.05 19.29 -14.13
CA SER A 43 2.81 19.85 -12.83
C SER A 43 4.14 20.26 -12.22
N MET A 44 4.15 21.40 -11.55
CA MET A 44 5.16 21.69 -10.53
C MET A 44 4.83 20.80 -9.34
N VAL A 45 5.12 19.50 -9.46
CA VAL A 45 4.84 18.56 -8.37
C VAL A 45 5.63 19.00 -7.18
N ASN A 46 4.89 19.25 -6.10
CA ASN A 46 5.47 19.58 -4.83
C ASN A 46 6.23 18.35 -4.36
N ALA A 47 7.54 18.30 -4.62
CA ALA A 47 8.44 17.26 -4.11
C ALA A 47 8.42 17.21 -2.56
N GLU A 48 7.79 18.20 -1.93
CA GLU A 48 7.54 18.30 -0.48
C GLU A 48 6.11 17.93 -0.05
N SER A 49 5.26 17.37 -0.92
CA SER A 49 3.88 17.02 -0.55
C SER A 49 3.88 16.14 0.71
N SER A 50 3.21 16.61 1.76
CA SER A 50 3.11 15.98 3.08
C SER A 50 2.04 14.88 3.14
N PHE A 51 1.82 14.14 2.05
CA PHE A 51 0.69 13.20 2.06
C PHE A 51 0.86 12.07 3.07
N TRP A 52 2.05 11.49 3.23
CA TRP A 52 2.35 10.66 4.40
C TRP A 52 3.32 11.42 5.28
N VAL A 53 2.89 11.71 6.50
CA VAL A 53 3.69 12.42 7.49
C VAL A 53 3.61 11.71 8.82
N ASP A 54 4.69 11.81 9.57
CA ASP A 54 4.70 11.38 10.95
C ASP A 54 4.10 12.48 11.81
N ASN A 55 2.77 12.51 11.86
CA ASN A 55 2.00 13.54 12.58
C ASN A 55 1.13 12.96 13.70
N ASN A 56 1.09 11.63 13.90
CA ASN A 56 0.31 11.01 14.97
C ASN A 56 1.21 10.42 16.06
N PRO A 57 1.11 10.92 17.31
CA PRO A 57 1.98 10.47 18.40
C PRO A 57 1.67 9.04 18.90
N TYR A 58 0.57 8.43 18.49
CA TYR A 58 0.18 7.10 18.94
C TYR A 58 0.56 6.02 17.94
N PHE A 59 0.21 6.19 16.66
CA PHE A 59 0.42 5.15 15.64
C PHE A 59 1.40 5.56 14.53
N GLY A 60 2.02 6.74 14.64
CA GLY A 60 3.08 7.21 13.74
C GLY A 60 2.54 7.85 12.46
N VAL A 61 2.90 7.25 11.32
CA VAL A 61 2.56 7.78 9.99
C VAL A 61 1.05 7.82 9.78
N TRP A 62 0.57 8.96 9.32
CA TRP A 62 -0.79 9.20 8.85
C TRP A 62 -0.79 10.25 7.74
N HIS A 63 -1.94 10.52 7.13
CA HIS A 63 -2.02 11.55 6.12
C HIS A 63 -2.27 12.93 6.70
N ASP A 64 -1.66 13.94 6.09
CA ASP A 64 -1.89 15.34 6.46
C ASP A 64 -3.33 15.73 6.07
N PRO A 65 -4.16 16.26 6.99
CA PRO A 65 -5.56 16.59 6.70
C PRO A 65 -5.73 17.54 5.51
N ASN A 66 -6.73 17.28 4.67
CA ASN A 66 -7.00 18.05 3.44
C ASN A 66 -5.84 18.10 2.44
N SER A 67 -4.81 17.28 2.61
CA SER A 67 -3.68 17.25 1.69
C SER A 67 -4.04 16.56 0.39
N SER A 68 -3.29 16.89 -0.65
CA SER A 68 -3.36 16.23 -1.93
C SER A 68 -1.98 15.88 -2.44
N TYR A 69 -1.88 14.77 -3.15
CA TYR A 69 -0.63 14.29 -3.70
C TYR A 69 -0.82 13.66 -5.07
N MET A 70 0.03 14.08 -6.01
CA MET A 70 0.12 13.41 -7.29
C MET A 70 1.10 12.24 -7.15
N HIS A 71 0.57 11.04 -6.97
CA HIS A 71 1.39 9.85 -6.93
C HIS A 71 1.88 9.52 -8.33
N ASN A 72 3.08 10.00 -8.64
CA ASN A 72 3.67 9.87 -9.96
C ASN A 72 4.75 8.79 -10.04
N LYS A 73 4.38 7.59 -10.51
CA LYS A 73 5.28 6.42 -10.67
C LYS A 73 5.48 6.05 -12.14
N GLN A 74 6.27 5.01 -12.36
CA GLN A 74 6.69 4.57 -13.69
C GLN A 74 5.57 3.97 -14.53
N CYS A 75 4.59 3.31 -13.89
CA CYS A 75 3.50 2.60 -14.56
C CYS A 75 2.10 3.19 -14.29
N ALA A 76 2.01 4.24 -13.46
CA ALA A 76 0.75 4.86 -13.11
C ALA A 76 0.97 6.29 -12.58
N THR A 77 -0.05 7.12 -12.76
CA THR A 77 -0.16 8.43 -12.12
C THR A 77 -1.54 8.53 -11.50
N VAL A 78 -1.60 8.61 -10.18
CA VAL A 78 -2.86 8.63 -9.43
C VAL A 78 -2.89 9.85 -8.53
N TYR A 79 -4.01 10.57 -8.54
CA TYR A 79 -4.21 11.70 -7.63
C TYR A 79 -4.80 11.21 -6.32
N TYR A 80 -4.15 11.54 -5.22
CA TYR A 80 -4.61 11.24 -3.88
C TYR A 80 -5.16 12.50 -3.22
N LYS A 81 -6.23 12.31 -2.47
CA LYS A 81 -6.81 13.33 -1.62
C LYS A 81 -7.15 12.74 -0.26
N ALA A 82 -6.67 13.39 0.79
CA ALA A 82 -7.09 13.12 2.15
C ALA A 82 -8.26 14.05 2.51
N ASN A 83 -9.24 13.54 3.25
CA ASN A 83 -10.32 14.33 3.80
C ASN A 83 -9.86 15.15 5.03
N SER A 84 -10.79 15.84 5.71
CA SER A 84 -10.46 16.68 6.87
C SER A 84 -9.90 15.91 8.08
N HIS A 85 -10.01 14.58 8.07
CA HIS A 85 -9.45 13.68 9.09
C HIS A 85 -8.15 13.01 8.65
N GLY A 86 -7.65 13.30 7.46
CA GLY A 86 -6.50 12.62 6.90
C GLY A 86 -6.85 11.26 6.28
N MET A 87 -8.12 10.84 6.20
CA MET A 87 -8.44 9.57 5.54
C MET A 87 -8.39 9.77 4.03
N ARG A 88 -7.79 8.83 3.30
CA ARG A 88 -7.95 8.77 1.84
C ARG A 88 -9.35 8.22 1.53
N ASP A 89 -10.36 9.06 1.66
CA ASP A 89 -11.77 8.69 1.62
C ASP A 89 -12.59 9.96 1.29
N PRO A 90 -13.88 9.88 0.93
CA PRO A 90 -14.77 11.04 0.99
C PRO A 90 -14.78 11.68 2.38
N GLU A 91 -15.32 12.89 2.48
CA GLU A 91 -15.48 13.54 3.78
C GLU A 91 -16.40 12.71 4.69
N ARG A 92 -15.95 12.42 5.92
CA ARG A 92 -16.68 11.55 6.86
C ARG A 92 -17.01 12.31 8.13
N SER A 93 -18.26 12.21 8.58
CA SER A 93 -18.65 12.69 9.91
C SER A 93 -18.20 11.69 10.98
N LEU A 94 -17.89 12.17 12.19
CA LEU A 94 -17.68 11.29 13.34
C LEU A 94 -18.95 10.51 13.72
N LYS A 95 -20.13 11.09 13.51
CA LYS A 95 -21.42 10.50 13.88
C LYS A 95 -22.23 10.04 12.68
N SER A 96 -22.95 8.93 12.83
CA SER A 96 -23.81 8.35 11.80
C SER A 96 -25.13 7.86 12.35
N ALA A 97 -26.20 8.04 11.58
CA ALA A 97 -27.48 7.35 11.82
C ALA A 97 -27.60 6.03 11.05
N LYS A 98 -26.70 5.78 10.07
CA LYS A 98 -26.67 4.57 9.25
C LYS A 98 -25.52 3.66 9.69
N PRO A 99 -25.65 2.34 9.52
CA PRO A 99 -24.56 1.42 9.78
C PRO A 99 -23.31 1.75 8.97
N ARG A 100 -22.13 1.59 9.59
CA ARG A 100 -20.84 1.78 8.92
C ARG A 100 -19.88 0.63 9.22
N VAL A 101 -18.97 0.39 8.28
CA VAL A 101 -17.89 -0.58 8.44
C VAL A 101 -16.57 0.16 8.51
N ALA A 102 -15.80 -0.03 9.58
CA ALA A 102 -14.44 0.47 9.66
C ALA A 102 -13.47 -0.53 9.02
N VAL A 103 -12.59 -0.10 8.12
CA VAL A 103 -11.65 -0.98 7.40
C VAL A 103 -10.22 -0.62 7.76
N LEU A 104 -9.53 -1.54 8.43
CA LEU A 104 -8.13 -1.42 8.89
C LEU A 104 -7.20 -2.24 8.00
N GLY A 105 -5.98 -1.74 7.85
CA GLY A 105 -4.89 -2.45 7.22
C GLY A 105 -3.81 -1.48 6.72
N ASP A 106 -3.00 -1.97 5.81
CA ASP A 106 -1.84 -1.25 5.30
C ASP A 106 -2.10 -0.55 3.95
N SER A 107 -1.06 -0.48 3.12
CA SER A 107 -1.09 0.06 1.76
C SER A 107 -2.09 -0.64 0.82
N PHE A 108 -2.43 -1.90 1.06
CA PHE A 108 -3.41 -2.62 0.25
C PHE A 108 -4.84 -2.13 0.52
N ILE A 109 -5.16 -1.81 1.78
CA ILE A 109 -6.44 -1.20 2.14
C ILE A 109 -6.50 0.27 1.73
N GLU A 110 -5.39 1.02 1.92
CA GLU A 110 -5.28 2.42 1.48
C GLU A 110 -5.57 2.58 -0.03
N GLY A 111 -5.23 1.53 -0.81
CA GLY A 111 -5.30 1.50 -2.26
C GLY A 111 -4.07 2.13 -2.90
N TYR A 112 -2.87 1.73 -2.49
CA TYR A 112 -1.62 2.28 -2.99
C TYR A 112 -1.48 2.13 -4.52
N ILE A 113 -1.50 3.27 -5.21
CA ILE A 113 -1.42 3.49 -6.66
C ILE A 113 -2.69 2.96 -7.37
N VAL A 114 -3.81 2.90 -6.65
CA VAL A 114 -5.14 2.55 -7.18
C VAL A 114 -6.01 3.79 -7.15
N GLU A 115 -6.68 4.11 -8.25
CA GLU A 115 -7.58 5.26 -8.35
C GLU A 115 -8.78 5.16 -7.39
N ASP A 116 -9.30 6.30 -6.95
CA ASP A 116 -10.56 6.37 -6.22
C ASP A 116 -11.68 5.74 -7.07
N GLY A 117 -12.59 5.01 -6.43
CA GLY A 117 -13.65 4.23 -7.08
C GLY A 117 -13.24 2.82 -7.52
N LYS A 118 -11.95 2.46 -7.38
CA LYS A 118 -11.42 1.13 -7.77
C LYS A 118 -10.77 0.36 -6.61
N ARG A 119 -10.77 0.93 -5.40
CA ARG A 119 -10.22 0.28 -4.20
C ARG A 119 -11.25 -0.66 -3.61
N LEU A 120 -10.82 -1.69 -2.89
CA LEU A 120 -11.71 -2.65 -2.22
C LEU A 120 -12.82 -1.95 -1.41
N THR A 121 -12.47 -0.90 -0.66
CA THR A 121 -13.42 -0.11 0.15
C THR A 121 -14.43 0.66 -0.70
N ASP A 122 -13.99 1.28 -1.81
CA ASP A 122 -14.90 1.98 -2.73
C ASP A 122 -15.87 1.02 -3.42
N LEU A 123 -15.37 -0.16 -3.82
CA LEU A 123 -16.18 -1.20 -4.47
C LEU A 123 -17.24 -1.74 -3.51
N ALA A 124 -16.86 -2.00 -2.26
CA ALA A 124 -17.78 -2.42 -1.22
C ALA A 124 -18.84 -1.34 -0.91
N GLU A 125 -18.42 -0.09 -0.71
CA GLU A 125 -19.34 1.03 -0.46
C GLU A 125 -20.35 1.20 -1.60
N LYS A 126 -19.88 1.15 -2.84
CA LYS A 126 -20.75 1.25 -4.02
C LYS A 126 -21.73 0.07 -4.10
N HIS A 127 -21.30 -1.14 -3.78
CA HIS A 127 -22.13 -2.34 -3.88
C HIS A 127 -23.24 -2.37 -2.82
N TYR A 128 -22.90 -2.09 -1.56
CA TYR A 128 -23.83 -2.21 -0.43
C TYR A 128 -24.59 -0.92 -0.11
N GLY A 129 -24.17 0.23 -0.65
CA GLY A 129 -24.76 1.53 -0.32
C GLY A 129 -24.57 1.93 1.14
N LEU A 130 -23.51 1.41 1.79
CA LEU A 130 -23.09 1.66 3.16
C LEU A 130 -21.69 2.27 3.19
N GLU A 131 -21.37 3.03 4.23
CA GLU A 131 -20.04 3.64 4.31
C GLU A 131 -19.00 2.62 4.78
N PHE A 132 -17.97 2.41 3.95
CA PHE A 132 -16.79 1.61 4.28
C PHE A 132 -15.63 2.57 4.54
N LEU A 133 -15.45 2.93 5.81
CA LEU A 133 -14.48 3.93 6.25
C LEU A 133 -13.06 3.39 6.06
N ASN A 134 -12.33 3.96 5.12
CA ASN A 134 -10.97 3.51 4.79
C ASN A 134 -9.95 4.12 5.75
N PHE A 135 -9.41 3.30 6.66
CA PHE A 135 -8.32 3.67 7.56
C PHE A 135 -6.97 3.05 7.17
N GLY A 136 -6.89 2.45 5.97
CA GLY A 136 -5.66 1.85 5.45
C GLY A 136 -4.54 2.87 5.33
N THR A 137 -3.32 2.47 5.69
CA THR A 137 -2.15 3.38 5.68
C THR A 137 -0.92 2.73 5.07
N SER A 138 -0.31 3.39 4.09
CA SER A 138 1.02 3.00 3.60
C SER A 138 2.15 3.49 4.51
N GLY A 139 3.32 2.87 4.41
CA GLY A 139 4.55 3.35 5.06
C GLY A 139 4.96 2.61 6.32
N GLY A 140 4.75 1.29 6.36
CA GLY A 140 5.08 0.46 7.53
C GLY A 140 3.99 0.48 8.59
N HIS A 141 2.75 0.29 8.13
CA HIS A 141 1.60 0.11 8.99
C HIS A 141 1.33 -1.40 9.07
N GLY A 142 1.22 -1.92 10.28
CA GLY A 142 0.85 -3.32 10.54
C GLY A 142 0.10 -3.43 11.87
N PRO A 143 -0.01 -4.63 12.47
CA PRO A 143 -0.99 -4.90 13.53
C PRO A 143 -0.90 -4.00 14.76
N LEU A 144 0.32 -3.61 15.18
CA LEU A 144 0.49 -2.67 16.28
C LEU A 144 -0.02 -1.27 15.93
N ASN A 145 0.28 -0.80 14.72
CA ASN A 145 -0.20 0.49 14.23
C ASN A 145 -1.72 0.47 14.08
N GLU A 146 -2.29 -0.60 13.53
CA GLU A 146 -3.75 -0.77 13.38
C GLU A 146 -4.46 -0.77 14.73
N TRP A 147 -3.92 -1.47 15.74
CA TRP A 147 -4.47 -1.43 17.10
C TRP A 147 -4.44 -0.02 17.68
N LEU A 148 -3.29 0.66 17.61
CA LEU A 148 -3.14 2.00 18.16
C LEU A 148 -4.01 3.02 17.39
N GLN A 149 -4.13 2.87 16.08
CA GLN A 149 -5.02 3.67 15.25
C GLN A 149 -6.48 3.42 15.61
N TYR A 150 -6.86 2.15 15.84
CA TYR A 150 -8.21 1.83 16.27
C TYR A 150 -8.56 2.51 17.60
N LYS A 151 -7.66 2.35 18.58
CA LYS A 151 -7.79 2.89 19.93
C LYS A 151 -7.79 4.41 19.99
N HIS A 152 -7.02 5.08 19.13
CA HIS A 152 -6.80 6.53 19.21
C HIS A 152 -7.49 7.35 18.12
N MET A 153 -8.11 6.71 17.12
CA MET A 153 -8.79 7.40 16.03
C MET A 153 -10.11 6.72 15.65
N VAL A 154 -10.05 5.46 15.21
CA VAL A 154 -11.20 4.79 14.56
C VAL A 154 -12.40 4.69 15.49
N LYS A 155 -12.17 4.40 16.78
CA LYS A 155 -13.26 4.29 17.77
C LYS A 155 -14.09 5.56 17.96
N TYR A 156 -13.59 6.71 17.51
CA TYR A 156 -14.33 7.99 17.58
C TYR A 156 -15.27 8.21 16.40
N PHE A 157 -15.13 7.42 15.33
CA PHE A 157 -16.12 7.32 14.27
C PHE A 157 -17.15 6.27 14.65
N ASP A 158 -18.43 6.61 14.57
CA ASP A 158 -19.50 5.62 14.70
C ASP A 158 -19.31 4.56 13.60
N HIS A 159 -19.31 3.29 14.01
CA HIS A 159 -19.22 2.12 13.14
C HIS A 159 -19.72 0.89 13.89
N ASP A 160 -20.19 -0.09 13.13
CA ASP A 160 -20.95 -1.23 13.65
C ASP A 160 -20.25 -2.55 13.38
N ALA A 161 -19.34 -2.58 12.40
CA ALA A 161 -18.49 -3.70 12.10
C ALA A 161 -17.07 -3.26 11.72
N ILE A 162 -16.13 -4.21 11.78
CA ILE A 162 -14.72 -3.99 11.49
C ILE A 162 -14.28 -5.00 10.43
N VAL A 163 -13.54 -4.55 9.43
CA VAL A 163 -12.82 -5.39 8.47
C VAL A 163 -11.33 -5.15 8.65
N ILE A 164 -10.53 -6.20 8.73
CA ILE A 164 -9.08 -6.14 8.92
C ILE A 164 -8.40 -6.91 7.80
N GLY A 165 -7.59 -6.21 7.00
CA GLY A 165 -6.73 -6.82 5.98
C GLY A 165 -5.33 -7.04 6.50
N ILE A 166 -4.92 -8.31 6.66
CA ILE A 166 -3.58 -8.69 7.10
C ILE A 166 -2.72 -8.99 5.88
N LEU A 167 -1.62 -8.28 5.72
CA LEU A 167 -0.55 -8.58 4.78
C LEU A 167 0.61 -9.24 5.57
N PRO A 168 0.73 -10.58 5.57
CA PRO A 168 1.77 -11.27 6.34
C PRO A 168 3.18 -10.71 6.12
N SER A 169 3.44 -10.23 4.90
CA SER A 169 4.77 -9.83 4.48
C SER A 169 5.43 -8.70 5.29
N ASN A 170 4.63 -7.80 5.85
CA ASN A 170 5.04 -6.70 6.71
C ASN A 170 4.47 -6.88 8.12
N ASP A 171 3.24 -7.37 8.26
CA ASP A 171 2.52 -7.43 9.52
C ASP A 171 3.17 -8.32 10.58
N PHE A 172 3.82 -9.42 10.18
CA PHE A 172 4.58 -10.26 11.11
C PHE A 172 5.82 -9.56 11.69
N THR A 173 6.26 -8.47 11.08
CA THR A 173 7.56 -7.85 11.38
C THR A 173 7.48 -6.39 11.81
N ASP A 174 6.39 -5.68 11.51
CA ASP A 174 6.25 -4.24 11.77
C ASP A 174 6.26 -3.88 13.26
N SER A 175 5.85 -4.81 14.12
CA SER A 175 5.90 -4.62 15.58
C SER A 175 7.28 -4.89 16.18
N MET A 176 8.24 -5.42 15.41
CA MET A 176 9.54 -5.81 15.92
C MET A 176 10.50 -4.63 16.02
N LYS A 177 11.13 -4.49 17.19
CA LYS A 177 12.19 -3.49 17.44
C LYS A 177 13.24 -3.45 16.33
N LYS A 178 13.78 -4.61 15.93
CA LYS A 178 14.82 -4.68 14.88
C LYS A 178 14.39 -4.03 13.57
N LYS A 179 13.19 -4.33 13.08
CA LYS A 179 12.68 -3.76 11.82
C LYS A 179 12.45 -2.27 11.97
N VAL A 180 11.80 -1.87 13.06
CA VAL A 180 11.54 -0.47 13.36
C VAL A 180 12.83 0.34 13.38
N TYR A 181 13.89 -0.12 14.05
CA TYR A 181 15.18 0.60 14.09
C TYR A 181 15.96 0.56 12.76
N MET A 182 15.73 -0.44 11.89
CA MET A 182 16.28 -0.43 10.53
C MET A 182 15.60 0.61 9.62
N GLU A 183 14.37 0.99 9.95
CA GLU A 183 13.53 1.90 9.16
C GLU A 183 13.33 3.27 9.84
N SER A 184 13.84 3.44 11.08
CA SER A 184 13.53 4.56 11.99
C SER A 184 14.23 5.87 11.70
N ASP A 185 15.20 5.91 10.80
CA ASP A 185 15.90 7.17 10.46
C ASP A 185 14.96 8.23 9.86
N ARG A 186 13.73 7.85 9.51
CA ARG A 186 12.72 8.73 8.91
C ARG A 186 11.45 8.96 9.74
N TYR A 187 11.09 8.05 10.64
CA TYR A 187 9.80 8.08 11.34
C TYR A 187 9.90 7.57 12.79
N ARG A 188 9.17 8.21 13.70
CA ARG A 188 8.82 7.72 15.03
C ARG A 188 7.76 6.62 14.89
N ARG A 189 8.16 5.38 15.18
CA ARG A 189 7.29 4.20 15.01
C ARG A 189 7.14 3.45 16.33
N PRO A 190 5.92 2.97 16.65
CA PRO A 190 5.71 2.12 17.79
C PRO A 190 6.31 0.73 17.54
N TYR A 191 6.76 0.05 18.60
CA TYR A 191 7.17 -1.36 18.59
C TYR A 191 6.81 -2.03 19.92
N LEU A 192 6.78 -3.37 19.95
CA LEU A 192 6.55 -4.14 21.17
C LEU A 192 7.87 -4.58 21.82
N GLU A 193 7.96 -4.42 23.14
CA GLU A 193 9.04 -4.95 23.96
C GLU A 193 8.48 -5.84 25.08
N GLY A 194 9.05 -7.04 25.24
CA GLY A 194 8.58 -8.05 26.20
C GLY A 194 8.32 -9.38 25.52
N THR A 195 7.52 -10.22 26.17
CA THR A 195 7.14 -11.57 25.69
C THR A 195 5.66 -11.80 25.97
N TYR A 196 4.97 -12.49 25.07
CA TYR A 196 3.55 -12.77 25.22
C TYR A 196 3.19 -13.41 26.57
N PRO A 197 2.09 -12.99 27.23
CA PRO A 197 1.17 -11.90 26.86
C PRO A 197 1.59 -10.51 27.37
N ASN A 198 2.79 -10.38 27.96
CA ASN A 198 3.26 -9.19 28.67
C ASN A 198 4.15 -8.31 27.77
N TYR A 199 3.52 -7.61 26.83
CA TYR A 199 4.20 -6.62 26.00
C TYR A 199 4.01 -5.18 26.50
N LYS A 200 5.00 -4.33 26.22
CA LYS A 200 4.93 -2.87 26.36
C LYS A 200 5.05 -2.23 24.99
N VAL A 201 4.25 -1.20 24.74
CA VAL A 201 4.37 -0.35 23.55
C VAL A 201 5.44 0.71 23.82
N LEU A 202 6.49 0.72 23.01
CA LEU A 202 7.56 1.71 23.03
C LEU A 202 7.68 2.36 21.65
N TYR A 203 8.49 3.42 21.55
CA TYR A 203 8.65 4.18 20.31
C TYR A 203 10.14 4.33 19.96
N SER A 204 10.46 4.31 18.66
CA SER A 204 11.83 4.47 18.17
C SER A 204 12.47 5.81 18.51
N GLN A 205 11.64 6.84 18.72
CA GLN A 205 12.04 8.21 19.06
C GLN A 205 11.10 8.77 20.13
N GLU A 206 11.61 9.61 21.03
CA GLU A 206 10.79 10.27 22.05
C GLU A 206 9.92 11.37 21.43
N GLU A 207 10.54 12.22 20.61
CA GLU A 207 9.89 13.34 19.94
C GLU A 207 9.49 12.98 18.50
N MET A 208 8.46 13.65 17.98
CA MET A 208 8.10 13.53 16.57
C MET A 208 9.20 14.19 15.71
N PRO A 209 9.62 13.58 14.60
CA PRO A 209 10.68 14.13 13.77
C PRO A 209 10.28 15.49 13.20
N ILE A 210 11.21 16.46 13.28
CA ILE A 210 11.04 17.76 12.64
C ILE A 210 11.05 17.54 11.12
N ARG A 211 10.05 18.09 10.42
CA ARG A 211 9.94 18.02 8.95
C ARG A 211 11.22 18.56 8.30
N ASN A 212 12.08 17.67 7.82
CA ASN A 212 13.29 18.07 7.09
C ASN A 212 12.95 18.50 5.65
N ARG A 213 13.65 19.56 5.20
CA ARG A 213 13.49 20.16 3.86
C ARG A 213 13.99 19.24 2.74
N SER A 214 13.44 19.48 1.54
CA SER A 214 13.60 18.73 0.30
C SER A 214 14.99 18.12 0.03
N ASP A 215 15.02 16.87 -0.40
CA ASP A 215 16.17 16.24 -1.02
C ASP A 215 16.32 16.74 -2.48
N LEU A 216 17.37 17.51 -2.76
CA LEU A 216 17.63 18.12 -4.07
C LEU A 216 17.64 17.09 -5.22
N LEU A 217 18.14 15.87 -4.97
CA LEU A 217 18.18 14.81 -5.99
C LEU A 217 16.79 14.27 -6.31
N LYS A 218 15.94 14.12 -5.29
CA LYS A 218 14.53 13.75 -5.49
C LYS A 218 13.80 14.82 -6.27
N SER A 219 14.06 16.09 -5.98
CA SER A 219 13.49 17.21 -6.75
C SER A 219 13.83 17.13 -8.24
N PHE A 220 15.04 16.68 -8.61
CA PHE A 220 15.45 16.56 -10.00
C PHE A 220 14.79 15.39 -10.75
N ASP A 221 14.75 14.17 -10.18
CA ASP A 221 14.05 13.03 -10.79
C ASP A 221 12.53 13.26 -10.87
N HIS A 222 11.92 13.93 -9.89
CA HIS A 222 10.54 14.39 -10.00
C HIS A 222 10.36 15.37 -11.16
N THR A 223 11.22 16.39 -11.26
CA THR A 223 11.17 17.37 -12.36
C THR A 223 11.26 16.67 -13.72
N LEU A 224 12.23 15.79 -13.94
CA LEU A 224 12.34 15.11 -15.24
C LEU A 224 11.13 14.24 -15.56
N ARG A 225 10.52 13.57 -14.57
CA ARG A 225 9.27 12.81 -14.77
C ARG A 225 8.10 13.71 -15.18
N GLU A 226 8.04 14.93 -14.67
CA GLU A 226 6.96 15.88 -14.98
C GLU A 226 7.12 16.58 -16.33
N TRP A 227 8.33 16.64 -16.87
CA TRP A 227 8.65 17.51 -18.01
C TRP A 227 9.25 16.78 -19.22
N SER A 228 9.55 15.47 -19.15
CA SER A 228 10.19 14.71 -20.24
C SER A 228 9.52 13.36 -20.52
N TYR A 229 9.02 13.18 -21.75
CA TYR A 229 8.54 11.89 -22.26
C TYR A 229 9.69 10.89 -22.39
N THR A 230 10.86 11.33 -22.84
CA THR A 230 12.02 10.44 -22.97
C THR A 230 12.42 9.89 -21.60
N TYR A 231 12.45 10.74 -20.56
CA TYR A 231 12.75 10.30 -19.21
C TYR A 231 11.71 9.32 -18.67
N ARG A 232 10.42 9.52 -18.96
CA ARG A 232 9.35 8.56 -18.62
C ARG A 232 9.63 7.17 -19.17
N ILE A 233 10.01 7.07 -20.44
CA ILE A 233 10.36 5.79 -21.06
C ILE A 233 11.57 5.17 -20.35
N LEU A 234 12.63 5.94 -20.09
CA LEU A 234 13.82 5.44 -19.41
C LEU A 234 13.51 4.90 -18.01
N ARG A 235 12.69 5.61 -17.22
CA ARG A 235 12.27 5.16 -15.89
C ARG A 235 11.35 3.94 -15.96
N TYR A 236 10.46 3.89 -16.96
CA TYR A 236 9.64 2.70 -17.20
C TYR A 236 10.52 1.49 -17.51
N LEU A 237 11.49 1.59 -18.43
CA LEU A 237 12.42 0.51 -18.75
C LEU A 237 13.26 0.07 -17.55
N ASP A 238 13.64 1.00 -16.65
CA ASP A 238 14.32 0.67 -15.39
C ASP A 238 13.44 -0.14 -14.41
N SER A 239 12.13 -0.24 -14.65
CA SER A 239 11.25 -1.10 -13.85
C SER A 239 11.31 -2.57 -14.26
N PHE A 240 12.02 -2.90 -15.35
CA PHE A 240 12.13 -4.25 -15.88
C PHE A 240 13.58 -4.74 -15.87
N ASP A 241 13.71 -6.06 -15.77
CA ASP A 241 14.94 -6.77 -16.09
C ASP A 241 14.77 -7.41 -17.46
N LEU A 242 15.80 -7.28 -18.31
CA LEU A 242 15.88 -7.95 -19.60
C LEU A 242 16.78 -9.19 -19.45
N LYS A 243 16.17 -10.37 -19.43
CA LYS A 243 16.92 -11.64 -19.41
C LYS A 243 16.42 -12.51 -20.57
N ASN A 244 17.32 -12.96 -21.43
CA ASN A 244 16.99 -13.80 -22.59
C ASN A 244 15.86 -13.25 -23.48
N MET A 245 15.85 -11.92 -23.70
CA MET A 245 14.79 -11.19 -24.43
C MET A 245 13.40 -11.22 -23.78
N ASP A 246 13.29 -11.73 -22.55
CA ASP A 246 12.07 -11.65 -21.73
C ASP A 246 12.12 -10.38 -20.86
N PHE A 247 11.04 -9.58 -20.91
CA PHE A 247 10.87 -8.37 -20.13
C PHE A 247 10.02 -8.68 -18.90
N ARG A 248 10.67 -8.84 -17.74
CA ARG A 248 9.97 -9.09 -16.48
C ARG A 248 10.08 -7.92 -15.55
N ALA A 249 9.04 -7.66 -14.78
CA ALA A 249 9.11 -6.64 -13.75
C ALA A 249 10.25 -6.99 -12.78
N ARG A 250 11.08 -6.00 -12.45
CA ARG A 250 12.28 -6.21 -11.61
C ARG A 250 11.92 -6.78 -10.22
N TRP A 251 10.75 -6.42 -9.70
CA TRP A 251 10.28 -6.96 -8.43
C TRP A 251 9.97 -8.47 -8.49
N GLN A 252 9.52 -8.99 -9.64
CA GLN A 252 9.35 -10.43 -9.88
C GLN A 252 10.71 -11.13 -10.02
N SER A 253 11.61 -10.58 -10.85
CA SER A 253 12.94 -11.17 -11.07
C SER A 253 13.76 -11.30 -9.78
N LYS A 254 13.58 -10.37 -8.83
CA LYS A 254 14.19 -10.46 -7.49
C LYS A 254 13.64 -11.61 -6.63
N ALA A 255 12.40 -12.02 -6.86
CA ALA A 255 11.83 -13.20 -6.23
C ALA A 255 12.44 -14.47 -6.84
N ASP A 256 12.41 -14.60 -8.16
CA ASP A 256 12.85 -15.80 -8.90
C ASP A 256 14.33 -16.15 -8.68
N ASN A 257 15.21 -15.16 -8.51
CA ASN A 257 16.65 -15.41 -8.35
C ASN A 257 17.04 -15.93 -6.95
N LYS A 258 16.09 -16.16 -6.04
CA LYS A 258 16.38 -16.70 -4.70
C LYS A 258 16.25 -18.21 -4.71
N GLU A 259 17.25 -18.90 -4.16
CA GLU A 259 17.18 -20.35 -3.89
C GLU A 259 15.92 -20.73 -3.08
N LYS A 260 15.53 -19.84 -2.15
CA LYS A 260 14.25 -19.91 -1.44
C LYS A 260 13.59 -18.53 -1.39
N VAL A 261 12.40 -18.40 -1.98
CA VAL A 261 11.61 -17.17 -1.90
C VAL A 261 11.06 -17.01 -0.47
N CYS A 262 11.36 -15.88 0.16
CA CYS A 262 10.81 -15.56 1.48
C CYS A 262 9.31 -15.27 1.35
N SER A 263 8.51 -15.94 2.17
CA SER A 263 7.06 -15.78 2.22
C SER A 263 6.61 -15.85 3.68
N MET A 264 6.04 -14.76 4.20
CA MET A 264 5.57 -14.72 5.59
C MET A 264 4.28 -15.52 5.80
N TYR A 265 3.71 -16.11 4.74
CA TYR A 265 2.71 -17.17 4.88
C TYR A 265 3.31 -18.46 5.48
N TYR A 266 4.60 -18.70 5.26
CA TYR A 266 5.29 -19.95 5.63
C TYR A 266 6.54 -19.74 6.51
N ASP A 267 7.20 -18.59 6.41
CA ASP A 267 8.47 -18.29 7.07
C ASP A 267 8.30 -17.20 8.13
N PHE A 268 7.75 -17.54 9.28
CA PHE A 268 7.67 -16.64 10.44
C PHE A 268 8.15 -17.37 11.69
N THR A 269 8.54 -16.60 12.72
CA THR A 269 8.91 -17.16 14.02
C THR A 269 7.71 -17.16 14.97
N PRO A 270 7.71 -18.01 16.01
CA PRO A 270 6.69 -17.94 17.06
C PRO A 270 6.59 -16.54 17.71
N GLU A 271 7.72 -15.85 17.88
CA GLU A 271 7.75 -14.46 18.39
C GLU A 271 6.99 -13.48 17.50
N MET A 272 7.16 -13.58 16.17
CA MET A 272 6.43 -12.75 15.21
C MET A 272 4.92 -12.99 15.30
N TRP A 273 4.50 -14.26 15.42
CA TRP A 273 3.11 -14.62 15.62
C TRP A 273 2.57 -14.08 16.95
N ASP A 274 3.29 -14.27 18.04
CA ASP A 274 2.89 -13.82 19.38
C ASP A 274 2.66 -12.30 19.45
N MET A 275 3.49 -11.52 18.75
CA MET A 275 3.31 -10.06 18.63
C MET A 275 2.07 -9.70 17.81
N MET A 276 1.84 -10.35 16.67
CA MET A 276 0.64 -10.14 15.85
C MET A 276 -0.62 -10.52 16.63
N ARG A 277 -0.63 -11.72 17.22
CA ARG A 277 -1.70 -12.23 18.06
C ARG A 277 -2.05 -11.25 19.17
N TYR A 278 -1.05 -10.75 19.91
CA TYR A 278 -1.27 -9.76 20.96
C TYR A 278 -2.01 -8.53 20.42
N CYS A 279 -1.58 -7.97 19.29
CA CYS A 279 -2.23 -6.80 18.70
C CYS A 279 -3.68 -7.09 18.28
N LEU A 280 -3.92 -8.24 17.64
CA LEU A 280 -5.28 -8.68 17.26
C LEU A 280 -6.19 -8.86 18.48
N GLU A 281 -5.69 -9.46 19.57
CA GLU A 281 -6.42 -9.57 20.84
C GLU A 281 -6.81 -8.20 21.41
N GLN A 282 -5.93 -7.20 21.27
CA GLN A 282 -6.27 -5.84 21.71
C GLN A 282 -7.32 -5.18 20.81
N ILE A 283 -7.29 -5.41 19.49
CA ILE A 283 -8.35 -4.93 18.59
C ILE A 283 -9.69 -5.59 18.95
N VAL A 284 -9.72 -6.92 19.14
CA VAL A 284 -10.94 -7.65 19.56
C VAL A 284 -11.51 -7.09 20.85
N LYS A 285 -10.64 -6.80 21.84
CA LYS A 285 -11.05 -6.19 23.10
C LYS A 285 -11.64 -4.79 22.92
N GLU A 286 -10.99 -3.93 22.12
CA GLU A 286 -11.44 -2.55 21.89
C GLU A 286 -12.69 -2.50 20.99
N ALA A 287 -12.94 -3.53 20.16
CA ALA A 287 -14.12 -3.66 19.32
C ALA A 287 -15.41 -3.87 20.11
N ASP A 288 -15.32 -4.25 21.39
CA ASP A 288 -16.44 -4.36 22.34
C ASP A 288 -17.63 -5.17 21.78
N GLY A 289 -17.32 -6.34 21.20
CA GLY A 289 -18.33 -7.26 20.68
C GLY A 289 -18.87 -6.94 19.29
N LYS A 290 -18.39 -5.88 18.63
CA LYS A 290 -18.72 -5.59 17.22
C LYS A 290 -18.26 -6.75 16.32
N PRO A 291 -19.07 -7.14 15.30
CA PRO A 291 -18.65 -8.12 14.31
C PRO A 291 -17.34 -7.73 13.60
N ILE A 292 -16.43 -8.70 13.49
CA ILE A 292 -15.14 -8.54 12.80
C ILE A 292 -15.06 -9.54 11.65
N LEU A 293 -14.58 -9.07 10.50
CA LEU A 293 -14.10 -9.88 9.39
C LEU A 293 -12.59 -9.66 9.25
N LEU A 294 -11.80 -10.73 9.35
CA LEU A 294 -10.36 -10.70 9.08
C LEU A 294 -10.07 -11.44 7.78
N PHE A 295 -9.26 -10.84 6.91
CA PHE A 295 -8.78 -11.53 5.71
C PHE A 295 -7.28 -11.39 5.51
N VAL A 296 -6.69 -12.37 4.80
CA VAL A 296 -5.24 -12.42 4.57
C VAL A 296 -4.93 -12.15 3.10
N ILE A 297 -3.95 -11.27 2.88
CA ILE A 297 -3.56 -10.72 1.59
C ILE A 297 -2.32 -11.46 1.08
N PRO A 298 -2.41 -12.28 0.00
CA PRO A 298 -1.26 -12.89 -0.62
C PRO A 298 -0.47 -11.87 -1.46
N ARG A 299 0.86 -11.98 -1.43
CA ARG A 299 1.74 -11.38 -2.45
C ARG A 299 2.10 -12.40 -3.51
N TYR A 300 2.65 -11.89 -4.62
CA TYR A 300 3.19 -12.72 -5.69
C TYR A 300 4.17 -13.78 -5.19
N THR A 301 5.07 -13.41 -4.26
CA THR A 301 6.05 -14.33 -3.67
C THR A 301 5.43 -15.50 -2.92
N ASP A 302 4.20 -15.31 -2.43
CA ASP A 302 3.50 -16.32 -1.67
C ASP A 302 2.85 -17.35 -2.62
N PHE A 303 2.32 -16.90 -3.76
CA PHE A 303 1.83 -17.78 -4.83
C PHE A 303 2.93 -18.69 -5.40
N LEU A 304 4.18 -18.19 -5.51
CA LEU A 304 5.32 -19.01 -5.93
C LEU A 304 5.61 -20.19 -5.00
N ARG A 305 5.11 -20.14 -3.76
CA ARG A 305 5.29 -21.18 -2.75
C ARG A 305 4.03 -21.98 -2.46
N TYR A 306 2.91 -21.58 -3.05
CA TYR A 306 1.63 -22.21 -2.80
C TYR A 306 1.61 -23.61 -3.40
N ASP A 307 1.39 -24.62 -2.56
CA ASP A 307 1.37 -26.03 -2.95
C ASP A 307 -0.06 -26.62 -2.97
N GLY A 308 -1.09 -25.76 -2.92
CA GLY A 308 -2.49 -26.17 -2.83
C GLY A 308 -2.95 -26.53 -1.41
N LYS A 309 -2.10 -26.38 -0.40
CA LYS A 309 -2.44 -26.62 1.01
C LYS A 309 -2.48 -25.32 1.79
N GLU A 310 -3.28 -25.33 2.85
CA GLU A 310 -3.35 -24.24 3.79
C GLU A 310 -1.97 -23.93 4.39
N ALA A 311 -1.58 -22.67 4.30
CA ALA A 311 -0.31 -22.20 4.83
C ALA A 311 -0.34 -22.11 6.37
N PRO A 312 0.83 -22.26 7.05
CA PRO A 312 0.90 -22.16 8.51
C PRO A 312 0.35 -20.84 9.09
N ALA A 313 0.60 -19.70 8.44
CA ALA A 313 0.07 -18.42 8.91
C ALA A 313 -1.46 -18.36 8.81
N ALA A 314 -2.02 -18.82 7.69
CA ALA A 314 -3.47 -18.88 7.49
C ALA A 314 -4.14 -19.80 8.52
N LYS A 315 -3.53 -20.95 8.83
CA LYS A 315 -4.00 -21.85 9.87
C LYS A 315 -4.07 -21.17 11.24
N LEU A 316 -3.01 -20.48 11.67
CA LEU A 316 -2.96 -19.79 12.97
C LEU A 316 -3.98 -18.65 13.04
N LEU A 317 -4.13 -17.87 11.97
CA LEU A 317 -5.12 -16.80 11.89
C LEU A 317 -6.55 -17.36 11.92
N ARG A 318 -6.82 -18.47 11.22
CA ARG A 318 -8.13 -19.15 11.28
C ARG A 318 -8.45 -19.66 12.68
N GLU A 319 -7.49 -20.28 13.36
CA GLU A 319 -7.64 -20.75 14.75
C GLU A 319 -7.92 -19.57 15.69
N PHE A 320 -7.13 -18.50 15.61
CA PHE A 320 -7.37 -17.26 16.35
C PHE A 320 -8.77 -16.68 16.09
N CYS A 321 -9.19 -16.60 14.82
CA CYS A 321 -10.50 -16.06 14.47
C CYS A 321 -11.63 -16.93 15.01
N SER A 322 -11.50 -18.26 14.92
CA SER A 322 -12.47 -19.21 15.49
C SER A 322 -12.61 -19.02 17.00
N ASP A 323 -11.50 -18.91 17.72
CA ASP A 323 -11.49 -18.75 19.18
C ASP A 323 -12.11 -17.42 19.64
N ASN A 324 -12.13 -16.40 18.76
CA ASN A 324 -12.64 -15.06 19.05
C ASN A 324 -13.96 -14.73 18.31
N ASN A 325 -14.61 -15.71 17.68
CA ASN A 325 -15.86 -15.52 16.91
C ASN A 325 -15.76 -14.45 15.82
N ILE A 326 -14.63 -14.46 15.09
CA ILE A 326 -14.32 -13.57 13.97
C ILE A 326 -14.55 -14.34 12.66
N ASP A 327 -15.20 -13.71 11.68
CA ASP A 327 -15.32 -14.28 10.34
C ASP A 327 -13.94 -14.18 9.64
N PHE A 328 -13.48 -15.25 8.98
CA PHE A 328 -12.11 -15.34 8.43
C PHE A 328 -12.10 -15.75 6.95
N VAL A 329 -11.26 -15.07 6.15
CA VAL A 329 -11.02 -15.43 4.74
C VAL A 329 -9.52 -15.39 4.41
N ASP A 330 -8.93 -16.52 4.01
CA ASP A 330 -7.61 -16.52 3.37
C ASP A 330 -7.77 -16.40 1.85
N LEU A 331 -7.24 -15.32 1.26
CA LEU A 331 -7.35 -15.09 -0.18
C LEU A 331 -6.35 -15.91 -1.01
N MET A 332 -5.40 -16.63 -0.39
CA MET A 332 -4.38 -17.41 -1.10
C MET A 332 -4.97 -18.39 -2.12
N ASP A 333 -5.75 -19.37 -1.66
CA ASP A 333 -6.31 -20.40 -2.55
C ASP A 333 -7.30 -19.84 -3.57
N PRO A 334 -8.28 -18.99 -3.18
CA PRO A 334 -9.25 -18.47 -4.13
C PRO A 334 -8.61 -17.58 -5.19
N MET A 335 -7.69 -16.66 -4.82
CA MET A 335 -6.99 -15.83 -5.81
C MET A 335 -6.06 -16.65 -6.71
N TYR A 336 -5.41 -17.70 -6.18
CA TYR A 336 -4.59 -18.59 -6.99
C TYR A 336 -5.41 -19.27 -8.10
N LYS A 337 -6.65 -19.67 -7.79
CA LYS A 337 -7.57 -20.34 -8.73
C LYS A 337 -8.33 -19.40 -9.67
N TYR A 338 -8.49 -18.13 -9.28
CA TYR A 338 -9.32 -17.18 -10.00
C TYR A 338 -8.70 -16.74 -11.34
N THR A 339 -7.39 -16.54 -11.41
CA THR A 339 -6.67 -16.17 -12.64
C THR A 339 -5.71 -17.27 -13.10
N LYS A 340 -5.35 -17.25 -14.39
CA LYS A 340 -4.27 -18.10 -14.92
C LYS A 340 -2.88 -17.59 -14.55
N THR A 341 -2.74 -16.28 -14.35
CA THR A 341 -1.46 -15.59 -14.17
C THR A 341 -1.58 -14.62 -13.00
N GLN A 342 -0.94 -14.96 -11.88
CA GLN A 342 -1.11 -14.25 -10.60
C GLN A 342 -0.48 -12.85 -10.63
N GLU A 343 0.43 -12.59 -11.57
CA GLU A 343 1.00 -11.28 -11.87
C GLU A 343 -0.06 -10.26 -12.26
N ASP A 344 -1.19 -10.70 -12.84
CA ASP A 344 -2.28 -9.83 -13.30
C ASP A 344 -2.90 -9.01 -12.16
N TYR A 345 -2.77 -9.47 -10.92
CA TYR A 345 -3.26 -8.74 -9.75
C TYR A 345 -2.44 -7.50 -9.41
N TYR A 346 -1.20 -7.41 -9.89
CA TYR A 346 -0.23 -6.44 -9.41
C TYR A 346 0.06 -5.33 -10.42
N LEU A 347 0.59 -4.21 -9.92
CA LEU A 347 1.08 -3.14 -10.77
C LEU A 347 2.34 -3.60 -11.50
N LEU A 348 2.47 -3.17 -12.76
CA LEU A 348 3.58 -3.59 -13.59
C LEU A 348 4.94 -3.19 -13.01
N CYS A 349 5.01 -2.02 -12.38
CA CYS A 349 6.23 -1.48 -11.79
C CYS A 349 6.36 -1.68 -10.28
N ASP A 350 5.36 -2.25 -9.60
CA ASP A 350 5.29 -2.25 -8.14
C ASP A 350 4.50 -3.48 -7.62
N PRO A 351 4.93 -4.16 -6.55
CA PRO A 351 4.29 -5.39 -6.07
C PRO A 351 2.95 -5.17 -5.31
N HIS A 352 2.31 -4.00 -5.39
CA HIS A 352 0.97 -3.77 -4.86
C HIS A 352 -0.12 -4.16 -5.86
N TRP A 353 -1.32 -4.45 -5.36
CA TRP A 353 -2.46 -4.71 -6.23
C TRP A 353 -2.78 -3.52 -7.13
N ASN A 354 -3.12 -3.82 -8.37
CA ASN A 354 -3.75 -2.88 -9.29
C ASN A 354 -5.29 -2.86 -9.05
N ALA A 355 -6.02 -2.18 -9.93
CA ALA A 355 -7.48 -2.14 -9.86
C ALA A 355 -8.14 -3.53 -9.97
N TYR A 356 -7.63 -4.40 -10.84
CA TYR A 356 -8.14 -5.76 -11.02
C TYR A 356 -7.88 -6.63 -9.77
N GLY A 357 -6.71 -6.52 -9.14
CA GLY A 357 -6.44 -7.19 -7.87
C GLY A 357 -7.41 -6.79 -6.76
N ASN A 358 -7.76 -5.49 -6.67
CA ASN A 358 -8.75 -4.99 -5.72
C ASN A 358 -10.18 -5.48 -6.04
N GLU A 359 -10.56 -5.52 -7.31
CA GLU A 359 -11.84 -6.05 -7.79
C GLU A 359 -12.00 -7.52 -7.43
N VAL A 360 -11.01 -8.35 -7.74
CA VAL A 360 -11.04 -9.79 -7.41
C VAL A 360 -11.05 -10.02 -5.91
N ALA A 361 -10.29 -9.25 -5.13
CA ALA A 361 -10.34 -9.34 -3.67
C ALA A 361 -11.74 -9.00 -3.13
N PHE A 362 -12.39 -7.96 -3.66
CA PHE A 362 -13.76 -7.61 -3.30
C PHE A 362 -14.75 -8.74 -3.63
N GLU A 363 -14.72 -9.29 -4.84
CA GLU A 363 -15.60 -10.39 -5.25
C GLU A 363 -15.46 -11.64 -4.35
N LEU A 364 -14.22 -11.99 -4.01
CA LEU A 364 -13.93 -13.15 -3.15
C LEU A 364 -14.34 -12.92 -1.70
N LEU A 365 -14.33 -11.67 -1.22
CA LEU A 365 -14.77 -11.31 0.13
C LEU A 365 -16.28 -11.06 0.21
N GLN A 366 -16.95 -10.87 -0.92
CA GLN A 366 -18.36 -10.48 -0.97
C GLN A 366 -19.27 -11.35 -0.10
N PRO A 367 -19.18 -12.71 -0.09
CA PRO A 367 -20.04 -13.53 0.77
C PRO A 367 -19.88 -13.25 2.27
N SER A 368 -18.65 -12.98 2.72
CA SER A 368 -18.35 -12.67 4.12
C SER A 368 -18.74 -11.23 4.47
N ILE A 369 -18.58 -10.28 3.55
CA ILE A 369 -19.02 -8.90 3.74
C ILE A 369 -20.54 -8.82 3.77
N GLU A 370 -21.26 -9.55 2.91
CA GLU A 370 -22.73 -9.62 2.94
C GLU A 370 -23.23 -10.09 4.31
N LYS A 371 -22.67 -11.19 4.83
CA LYS A 371 -22.99 -11.69 6.18
C LYS A 371 -22.72 -10.64 7.27
N LEU A 372 -21.64 -9.85 7.12
CA LEU A 372 -21.29 -8.78 8.04
C LEU A 372 -22.32 -7.63 7.97
N VAL A 373 -22.70 -7.22 6.76
CA VAL A 373 -23.69 -6.18 6.46
C VAL A 373 -25.08 -6.57 6.97
N GLU A 374 -25.50 -7.82 6.75
CA GLU A 374 -26.75 -8.35 7.29
C GLU A 374 -26.81 -8.36 8.82
N LYS A 375 -25.66 -8.50 9.51
CA LYS A 375 -25.60 -8.46 10.98
C LYS A 375 -25.84 -7.04 11.51
N ILE A 376 -25.31 -6.02 10.85
CA ILE A 376 -25.36 -4.62 11.31
C ILE A 376 -26.59 -3.85 10.83
N ASN A 377 -27.31 -4.36 9.83
CA ASN A 377 -28.58 -3.80 9.36
C ASN A 377 -29.81 -4.31 10.16
N LYS A 378 -29.61 -5.26 11.09
CA LYS A 378 -30.64 -5.73 12.03
C LYS A 378 -30.70 -4.85 13.25
#